data_AF-A0A4Z0GS14-F1
#
_entry.id   AF-A0A4Z0GS14-F1
#
_cell.length_a   1.000
_cell.length_b   1.000
_cell.length_c   1.000
_cell.angle_alpha   90.00
_cell.angle_beta   90.00
_cell.angle_gamma   90.00
#
_symmetry.space_group_name_H-M   'P 1'
#
loop_
_entity.id
_entity.type
_entity.pdbx_description
1 polymer ?
#
loop_
_entity_poly.entity_id
_entity_poly.type
_entity_poly.pdbx_seq_one_letter_code
_entity_poly.pdbx_strand_id
1 'polypeptide(L)'
;MLKRLLVPFSITLVGVHLFILYFWIFDWEKLVTPSGLTVWIGSILSGVLIYLIYRKSVHTEKSKLLILKIIFSSTLVTAALGSIALIIEFITFSMP
;
A
#
# COMPACT_ATOMS: atom_id res chain seq x y z
N MET A 1 -10.37 -16.84 -15.20
CA MET A 1 -8.96 -16.92 -14.74
C MET A 1 -8.51 -15.69 -13.96
N LEU A 2 -8.71 -14.46 -14.47
CA LEU A 2 -8.22 -13.21 -13.82
C LEU A 2 -8.61 -13.11 -12.33
N LYS A 3 -9.88 -13.36 -11.97
CA LYS A 3 -10.36 -13.30 -10.58
C LYS A 3 -9.67 -14.28 -9.61
N ARG A 4 -9.17 -15.42 -10.12
CA ARG A 4 -8.48 -16.44 -9.30
C ARG A 4 -7.04 -16.01 -8.97
N LEU A 5 -6.44 -15.18 -9.82
CA LEU A 5 -5.12 -14.60 -9.62
C LEU A 5 -5.17 -13.35 -8.75
N LEU A 6 -6.27 -12.58 -8.78
CA LEU A 6 -6.38 -11.37 -7.95
C LEU A 6 -6.29 -11.63 -6.44
N VAL A 7 -6.78 -12.77 -5.96
CA VAL A 7 -6.75 -13.11 -4.53
C VAL A 7 -5.32 -13.25 -4.00
N PRO A 8 -4.44 -14.12 -4.56
CA PRO A 8 -3.06 -14.21 -4.09
C PRO A 8 -2.30 -12.89 -4.27
N PHE A 9 -2.52 -12.15 -5.36
CA PHE A 9 -1.94 -10.80 -5.53
C PHE A 9 -2.36 -9.84 -4.41
N SER A 10 -3.62 -9.88 -3.99
CA SER A 10 -4.11 -9.03 -2.89
C SER A 10 -3.50 -9.41 -1.55
N ILE A 11 -3.31 -10.72 -1.30
CA ILE A 11 -2.64 -11.21 -0.09
C ILE A 11 -1.18 -10.75 -0.07
N THR A 12 -0.46 -10.91 -1.18
CA THR A 12 0.92 -10.43 -1.31
C THR A 12 1.00 -8.92 -1.09
N LEU A 13 0.07 -8.15 -1.66
CA LEU A 13 0.01 -6.69 -1.47
C LEU A 13 -0.16 -6.32 0.00
N VAL A 14 -1.06 -7.00 0.73
CA VAL A 14 -1.23 -6.78 2.17
C VAL A 14 0.05 -7.13 2.93
N GLY A 15 0.76 -8.19 2.54
CA GLY A 15 2.09 -8.51 3.08
C GLY A 15 3.10 -7.38 2.86
N VAL A 16 3.12 -6.76 1.68
CA VAL A 16 3.95 -5.58 1.39
C VAL A 16 3.55 -4.38 2.25
N HIS A 17 2.25 -4.11 2.44
CA HIS A 17 1.80 -3.05 3.33
C HIS A 17 2.26 -3.27 4.79
N LEU A 18 2.23 -4.51 5.28
CA LEU A 18 2.73 -4.85 6.61
C LEU A 18 4.25 -4.69 6.72
N PHE A 19 4.98 -5.04 5.66
CA PHE A 19 6.43 -4.85 5.59
C PHE A 19 6.82 -3.36 5.59
N ILE A 20 6.07 -2.53 4.85
CA ILE A 20 6.21 -1.07 4.89
C ILE A 20 5.91 -0.55 6.28
N LEU A 21 4.82 -1.01 6.91
CA LEU A 21 4.46 -0.62 8.28
C LEU A 21 5.56 -1.00 9.29
N TYR A 22 6.15 -2.18 9.15
CA TYR A 22 7.28 -2.62 9.97
C TYR A 22 8.45 -1.63 9.83
N PHE A 23 8.88 -1.34 8.60
CA PHE A 23 9.96 -0.40 8.38
C PHE A 23 9.63 1.01 8.89
N TRP A 24 8.38 1.43 8.77
CA TRP A 24 7.94 2.73 9.26
C TRP A 24 8.09 2.84 10.78
N ILE A 25 7.88 1.75 11.53
CA ILE A 25 8.03 1.73 12.99
C ILE A 25 9.49 1.63 13.42
N PHE A 26 10.27 0.76 12.77
CA PHE A 26 11.63 0.41 13.24
C PHE A 26 12.76 1.17 12.55
N ASP A 27 12.64 1.49 11.26
CA ASP A 27 13.72 1.99 10.41
C ASP A 27 13.15 2.90 9.30
N TRP A 28 12.38 3.94 9.69
CA TRP A 28 11.60 4.75 8.74
C TRP A 28 12.48 5.43 7.67
N GLU A 29 13.72 5.76 7.99
CA GLU A 29 14.71 6.33 7.06
C GLU A 29 14.92 5.46 5.82
N LYS A 30 14.84 4.12 5.96
CA LYS A 30 14.98 3.19 4.83
C LYS A 30 13.84 3.34 3.82
N LEU A 31 12.66 3.77 4.25
CA LEU A 31 11.52 3.98 3.36
C LEU A 31 11.66 5.23 2.50
N VAL A 32 12.47 6.20 2.93
CA VAL A 32 12.64 7.47 2.23
C VAL A 32 13.88 7.48 1.31
N THR A 33 14.64 6.39 1.31
CA THR A 33 15.66 6.13 0.28
C THR A 33 15.05 5.94 -1.12
N PRO A 34 15.82 6.11 -2.21
CA PRO A 34 15.31 5.89 -3.57
C PRO A 34 14.68 4.51 -3.79
N SER A 35 15.26 3.46 -3.18
CA SER A 35 14.72 2.10 -3.23
C SER A 35 13.45 1.96 -2.38
N GLY A 36 13.44 2.54 -1.18
CA GLY A 36 12.25 2.59 -0.31
C GLY A 36 11.08 3.29 -0.99
N LEU A 37 11.31 4.47 -1.56
CA LEU A 37 10.31 5.25 -2.30
C LEU A 37 9.76 4.48 -3.51
N THR A 38 10.61 3.75 -4.22
CA THR A 38 10.19 2.90 -5.35
C THR A 38 9.24 1.80 -4.90
N VAL A 39 9.57 1.09 -3.81
CA VAL A 39 8.69 0.06 -3.22
C VAL A 39 7.38 0.68 -2.76
N TRP A 40 7.44 1.88 -2.18
CA TRP A 40 6.27 2.56 -1.63
C TRP A 40 5.30 3.00 -2.71
N ILE A 41 5.80 3.72 -3.73
CA ILE A 41 5.01 4.17 -4.89
C ILE A 41 4.48 2.95 -5.65
N GLY A 42 5.31 1.93 -5.85
CA GLY A 42 4.91 0.68 -6.49
C GLY A 42 3.77 -0.03 -5.75
N SER A 43 3.80 -0.06 -4.42
CA SER A 43 2.73 -0.61 -3.58
C SER A 43 1.43 0.17 -3.73
N ILE A 44 1.50 1.50 -3.69
CA ILE A 44 0.30 2.36 -3.82
C ILE A 44 -0.34 2.20 -5.20
N LEU A 45 0.47 2.25 -6.28
CA LEU A 45 -0.01 2.05 -7.65
C LEU A 45 -0.63 0.67 -7.83
N SER A 46 0.01 -0.37 -7.29
CA SER A 46 -0.51 -1.73 -7.33
C SER A 46 -1.84 -1.86 -6.59
N GLY A 47 -1.96 -1.27 -5.40
CA GLY A 47 -3.20 -1.25 -4.61
C GLY A 47 -4.35 -0.57 -5.35
N VAL A 48 -4.10 0.59 -5.97
CA VAL A 48 -5.08 1.30 -6.79
C VAL A 48 -5.49 0.47 -8.02
N LEU A 49 -4.52 -0.13 -8.72
CA LEU A 49 -4.80 -0.95 -9.90
C LEU A 49 -5.66 -2.17 -9.54
N ILE A 50 -5.30 -2.90 -8.48
CA ILE A 50 -6.07 -4.05 -8.00
C ILE A 50 -7.47 -3.61 -7.59
N TYR A 51 -7.61 -2.49 -6.89
CA TYR A 51 -8.91 -1.92 -6.52
C TYR A 51 -9.79 -1.65 -7.74
N LEU A 52 -9.26 -1.02 -8.80
CA LEU A 52 -10.01 -0.73 -10.03
C LEU A 52 -10.46 -2.02 -10.73
N ILE A 53 -9.59 -3.03 -10.80
CA ILE A 53 -9.93 -4.33 -11.42
C ILE A 53 -11.00 -5.06 -10.60
N TYR A 54 -10.88 -5.06 -9.27
CA TYR A 54 -11.88 -5.64 -8.37
C TYR A 54 -13.22 -4.93 -8.51
N ARG A 55 -13.24 -3.58 -8.52
CA ARG A 55 -14.45 -2.76 -8.66
C ARG A 55 -15.21 -3.09 -9.93
N LYS A 56 -14.52 -3.25 -11.06
CA LYS A 56 -15.13 -3.65 -12.34
C LYS A 56 -15.68 -5.09 -12.33
N SER A 57 -15.20 -5.93 -11.41
CA SER A 57 -15.57 -7.34 -11.27
C SER A 57 -16.63 -7.63 -10.19
N VAL A 58 -17.08 -6.62 -9.42
CA VAL A 58 -18.12 -6.76 -8.40
C VAL A 58 -19.49 -6.90 -9.07
N HIS A 59 -19.88 -8.14 -9.31
CA HIS A 59 -21.30 -8.51 -9.30
C HIS A 59 -21.63 -9.00 -7.89
N THR A 60 -22.31 -8.15 -7.13
CA THR A 60 -23.19 -8.38 -5.95
C THR A 60 -22.79 -9.40 -4.86
N GLU A 61 -21.54 -9.84 -4.77
CA GLU A 61 -21.09 -10.70 -3.67
C GLU A 61 -20.48 -9.90 -2.52
N LYS A 62 -21.08 -10.03 -1.32
CA LYS A 62 -20.63 -9.36 -0.08
C LYS A 62 -19.15 -9.60 0.26
N SER A 63 -18.62 -10.79 -0.04
CA SER A 63 -17.20 -11.13 0.18
C SER A 63 -16.25 -10.28 -0.66
N LYS A 64 -16.62 -9.98 -1.91
CA LYS A 64 -15.82 -9.12 -2.80
C LYS A 64 -15.80 -7.67 -2.33
N LEU A 65 -16.90 -7.18 -1.78
CA LEU A 65 -16.97 -5.85 -1.18
C LEU A 65 -16.03 -5.71 0.03
N LEU A 66 -15.94 -6.73 0.88
CA LEU A 66 -15.01 -6.74 2.01
C LEU A 66 -13.54 -6.68 1.56
N ILE A 67 -13.16 -7.53 0.61
CA ILE A 67 -11.79 -7.55 0.04
C ILE A 67 -11.45 -6.18 -0.55
N LEU A 68 -12.37 -5.60 -1.32
CA LEU A 68 -12.19 -4.30 -1.97
C LEU A 68 -12.03 -3.18 -0.93
N LYS A 69 -12.81 -3.20 0.17
CA LYS A 69 -12.68 -2.26 1.29
C LYS A 69 -11.35 -2.40 2.02
N ILE A 70 -10.86 -3.64 2.22
CA ILE A 70 -9.55 -3.91 2.84
C ILE A 70 -8.42 -3.38 1.97
N ILE A 71 -8.44 -3.65 0.66
CA ILE A 71 -7.41 -3.18 -0.28
C ILE A 71 -7.40 -1.65 -0.30
N PHE A 72 -8.57 -1.02 -0.41
CA PHE A 72 -8.68 0.44 -0.38
C PHE A 72 -8.15 1.03 0.92
N SER A 73 -8.61 0.52 2.06
CA SER A 73 -8.21 1.03 3.38
C SER A 73 -6.72 0.85 3.64
N SER A 74 -6.15 -0.32 3.30
CA SER A 74 -4.73 -0.58 3.51
C SER A 74 -3.85 0.25 2.59
N THR A 75 -4.26 0.46 1.35
CA THR A 75 -3.56 1.36 0.41
C THR A 75 -3.60 2.80 0.92
N LEU A 76 -4.75 3.26 1.42
CA LEU A 76 -4.91 4.60 1.97
C LEU A 76 -4.03 4.82 3.21
N VAL A 77 -4.00 3.86 4.14
CA VAL A 77 -3.12 3.90 5.31
C VAL A 77 -1.66 3.95 4.89
N THR A 78 -1.26 3.12 3.92
CA THR A 78 0.12 3.09 3.40
C THR A 78 0.51 4.41 2.76
N ALA A 79 -0.40 5.05 2.02
CA ALA A 79 -0.18 6.37 1.43
C ALA A 79 -0.11 7.49 2.49
N ALA A 80 -0.90 7.40 3.57
CA ALA A 80 -0.83 8.36 4.67
C ALA A 80 0.49 8.25 5.44
N LEU A 81 0.93 7.02 5.75
CA LEU A 81 2.27 6.76 6.29
C LEU A 81 3.34 7.31 5.35
N GLY A 82 3.11 7.17 4.04
CA GLY A 82 3.73 7.86 2.90
C GLY A 82 4.15 9.28 3.22
N SER A 83 3.12 10.10 3.23
CA SER A 83 3.22 11.53 3.45
C SER A 83 3.86 11.86 4.79
N ILE A 84 3.57 11.10 5.85
CA ILE A 84 4.14 11.39 7.18
C ILE A 84 5.65 11.14 7.20
N ALA A 85 6.17 10.05 6.63
CA ALA A 85 7.62 9.82 6.66
C ALA A 85 8.38 10.87 5.83
N LEU A 86 7.82 11.32 4.70
CA LEU A 86 8.39 12.42 3.92
C LEU A 86 8.41 13.74 4.70
N ILE A 87 7.38 14.02 5.49
CA ILE A 87 7.35 15.19 6.37
C ILE A 87 8.43 15.08 7.45
N ILE A 88 8.57 13.91 8.08
CA ILE A 88 9.61 13.68 9.09
C ILE A 88 11.01 13.86 8.46
N GLU A 89 11.27 13.24 7.31
CA GLU A 89 12.55 13.39 6.61
C GLU A 89 12.84 14.85 6.31
N PHE A 90 11.86 15.60 5.81
CA PHE A 90 12.02 17.03 5.52
C PHE A 90 12.36 17.84 6.77
N ILE A 91 11.70 17.56 7.90
CA ILE A 91 11.99 18.21 9.18
C ILE A 91 13.41 17.84 9.65
N THR A 92 13.79 16.57 9.60
CA THR A 92 15.11 16.08 10.03
C THR A 92 16.24 16.62 9.15
N PHE A 93 16.05 16.65 7.83
CA PHE A 93 17.01 17.25 6.89
C PHE A 93 17.21 18.76 7.14
N SER A 94 16.18 19.43 7.66
CA SER A 94 16.23 20.85 8.00
C SER A 94 16.88 21.11 9.37
N MET A 95 17.20 20.07 10.15
CA MET A 95 17.99 20.21 11.38
C MET A 95 19.49 20.27 11.02
N PRO A 96 20.22 21.32 11.43
CA PRO A 96 21.65 21.47 11.19
C PRO A 96 22.52 20.53 12.05
#